data_AF-A0A133PR34-F1
#
_entry.id   AF-A0A133PR34-F1
#
_cell.length_a   1.000
_cell.length_b   1.000
_cell.length_c   1.000
_cell.angle_alpha   90.00
_cell.angle_beta   90.00
_cell.angle_gamma   90.00
#
_symmetry.space_group_name_H-M   'P 1'
#
loop_
_entity.id
_entity.type
_entity.pdbx_description
1 polymer ?
#
loop_
_entity_poly.entity_id
_entity_poly.type
_entity_poly.pdbx_seq_one_letter_code
_entity_poly.pdbx_strand_id
1 'polypeptide(L)'
;MSFEILSQEVPLPCIVHWNQNHFVVVYKIKKHKKGKYSIYVADPSKGLVTYTKEEFCEHWVSTQTNGEEKGIALLLEPTEQFYAQKDKPQIRN
;
A
#
# COMPACT_ATOMS: atom_id res chain seq x y z
N MET A 1 0.17 10.22 6.79
CA MET A 1 1.00 9.12 7.35
C MET A 1 2.41 9.27 6.81
N SER A 2 3.45 9.13 7.63
CA SER A 2 4.85 9.17 7.17
C SER A 2 5.28 7.83 6.56
N PHE A 3 6.36 7.82 5.78
CA PHE A 3 6.88 6.60 5.18
C PHE A 3 7.33 5.59 6.24
N GLU A 4 7.93 6.05 7.33
CA GLU A 4 8.42 5.21 8.42
C GLU A 4 7.28 4.40 9.03
N ILE A 5 6.15 5.05 9.34
CA ILE A 5 4.93 4.39 9.85
C ILE A 5 4.40 3.38 8.81
N LEU A 6 4.27 3.79 7.54
CA LEU A 6 3.81 2.88 6.47
C LEU A 6 4.69 1.63 6.37
N SER A 7 6.01 1.80 6.51
CA SER A 7 6.98 0.72 6.30
C SER A 7 7.12 -0.26 7.47
N GLN A 8 6.71 0.11 8.68
CA GLN A 8 7.00 -0.64 9.91
C GLN A 8 5.76 -1.02 10.72
N GLU A 9 4.70 -0.22 10.66
CA GLU A 9 3.54 -0.37 11.54
C GLU A 9 2.27 -0.78 10.80
N VAL A 10 2.17 -0.45 9.51
CA VAL A 10 0.97 -0.72 8.72
C VAL A 10 0.87 -2.20 8.30
N PRO A 11 -0.27 -2.87 8.54
CA PRO A 11 -0.51 -4.20 8.01
C PRO A 11 -0.61 -4.16 6.48
N LEU A 12 0.03 -5.13 5.83
CA LEU A 12 -0.03 -5.31 4.37
C LEU A 12 -0.89 -6.54 4.01
N PRO A 13 -1.61 -6.51 2.88
CA PRO A 13 -1.64 -5.43 1.89
C PRO A 13 -2.45 -4.21 2.34
N CYS A 14 -2.06 -3.02 1.89
CA CYS A 14 -2.85 -1.80 2.06
C CYS A 14 -3.04 -1.08 0.73
N ILE A 15 -4.09 -0.28 0.62
CA ILE A 15 -4.36 0.55 -0.55
C ILE A 15 -3.79 1.94 -0.27
N VAL A 16 -3.07 2.51 -1.23
CA VAL A 16 -2.49 3.86 -1.08
C VAL A 16 -2.97 4.78 -2.19
N HIS A 17 -3.17 6.05 -1.84
CA HIS A 17 -3.45 7.10 -2.80
C HIS A 17 -2.17 7.42 -3.60
N TRP A 18 -2.29 7.61 -4.91
CA TRP A 18 -1.15 7.66 -5.82
C TRP A 18 -1.36 8.78 -6.84
N ASN A 19 -0.38 9.66 -7.00
CA ASN A 19 -0.40 10.79 -7.96
C ASN A 19 -1.68 11.65 -7.91
N GLN A 20 -2.25 11.81 -6.72
CA GLN A 20 -3.44 12.62 -6.45
C GLN A 20 -4.75 12.22 -7.17
N ASN A 21 -4.76 11.12 -7.94
CA ASN A 21 -5.93 10.70 -8.71
C ASN A 21 -6.04 9.18 -8.96
N HIS A 22 -5.12 8.38 -8.43
CA HIS A 22 -5.06 6.94 -8.64
C HIS A 22 -4.94 6.20 -7.30
N PHE A 23 -5.21 4.91 -7.31
CA PHE A 23 -4.99 4.03 -6.16
C PHE A 23 -4.25 2.78 -6.56
N VAL A 24 -3.28 2.40 -5.74
CA VAL A 24 -2.47 1.19 -5.94
C VAL A 24 -2.41 0.37 -4.66
N VAL A 25 -2.11 -0.92 -4.78
CA VAL A 25 -2.01 -1.82 -3.62
C VAL A 25 -0.55 -2.05 -3.29
N VAL A 26 -0.11 -1.63 -2.09
CA VAL A 26 1.19 -2.03 -1.55
C VAL A 26 1.01 -3.39 -0.88
N TYR A 27 1.62 -4.43 -1.44
CA TYR A 27 1.48 -5.80 -0.91
C TYR A 27 2.73 -6.31 -0.20
N LYS A 28 3.87 -5.62 -0.33
CA LYS A 28 5.09 -5.96 0.41
C LYS A 28 6.03 -4.76 0.48
N ILE A 29 6.67 -4.58 1.63
CA ILE A 29 7.80 -3.66 1.81
C ILE A 29 8.97 -4.48 2.35
N LYS A 30 10.16 -4.31 1.74
CA LYS A 30 11.41 -4.91 2.23
C LYS A 30 12.40 -3.82 2.60
N LYS A 31 12.90 -3.88 3.83
CA LYS A 31 14.04 -3.08 4.29
C LYS A 31 15.35 -3.81 3.98
N HIS A 32 16.31 -3.09 3.42
CA HIS A 32 17.64 -3.59 3.07
C HIS A 32 18.71 -2.96 3.96
N LYS A 33 19.96 -3.38 3.76
CA LYS A 33 21.13 -2.77 4.40
C LYS A 33 21.22 -1.28 4.03
N LYS A 34 21.81 -0.48 4.94
CA LYS A 34 22.03 0.96 4.76
C LYS A 34 20.75 1.79 4.56
N GLY A 35 19.61 1.33 5.10
CA GLY A 35 18.36 2.11 5.10
C GLY A 35 17.61 2.18 3.77
N LYS A 36 17.99 1.36 2.77
CA LYS A 36 17.26 1.27 1.50
C LYS A 36 15.98 0.44 1.63
N TYR A 37 15.00 0.69 0.77
CA TYR A 37 13.74 -0.07 0.71
C TYR A 37 13.41 -0.52 -0.71
N SER A 38 12.70 -1.65 -0.81
CA SER A 38 11.96 -2.02 -2.02
C SER A 38 10.48 -2.14 -1.67
N ILE A 39 9.65 -1.37 -2.37
CA ILE A 39 8.20 -1.33 -2.17
C ILE A 39 7.55 -2.02 -3.36
N TYR A 40 6.81 -3.09 -3.10
CA TYR A 40 6.15 -3.89 -4.13
C TYR A 40 4.69 -3.47 -4.22
N VAL A 41 4.29 -3.06 -5.42
CA VAL A 41 3.02 -2.43 -5.72
C VAL A 41 2.30 -3.22 -6.81
N ALA A 42 1.04 -3.56 -6.58
CA ALA A 42 0.12 -3.99 -7.63
C ALA A 42 -0.65 -2.76 -8.11
N ASP A 43 -0.28 -2.27 -9.29
CA ASP A 43 -0.91 -1.14 -9.97
C ASP A 43 -1.95 -1.68 -10.95
N PRO A 44 -3.24 -1.32 -10.82
CA PRO A 44 -4.30 -1.76 -11.74
C PRO A 44 -3.99 -1.49 -13.22
N SER A 45 -3.20 -0.46 -13.52
CA SER A 45 -2.87 -0.04 -14.89
C SER A 45 -1.57 -0.65 -15.43
N LYS A 46 -0.69 -1.15 -14.54
CA LYS A 46 0.67 -1.60 -14.93
C LYS A 46 1.00 -3.03 -14.50
N GLY A 47 0.17 -3.66 -13.67
CA GLY A 47 0.48 -4.93 -13.04
C GLY A 47 1.42 -4.78 -11.84
N LEU A 48 2.30 -5.76 -11.63
CA LEU A 48 3.22 -5.78 -10.49
C LEU A 48 4.47 -4.95 -10.79
N VAL A 49 4.72 -3.93 -9.96
CA VAL A 49 5.85 -3.00 -10.09
C VAL A 49 6.59 -2.92 -8.75
N THR A 50 7.90 -2.68 -8.78
CA THR A 50 8.71 -2.44 -7.57
C THR A 50 9.36 -1.07 -7.66
N TYR A 51 9.28 -0.30 -6.58
CA TYR A 51 9.86 1.03 -6.45
C TYR A 51 10.92 1.07 -5.35
N THR A 52 11.87 1.98 -5.47
CA THR A 52 12.71 2.48 -4.36
C THR A 52 11.89 3.36 -3.40
N LYS A 53 12.45 3.72 -2.24
CA LYS A 53 11.76 4.62 -1.30
C LYS A 53 11.50 5.97 -1.96
N GLU A 54 12.51 6.48 -2.65
CA GLU A 54 12.52 7.79 -3.29
C GLU A 54 11.43 7.87 -4.36
N GLU A 55 11.44 6.95 -5.34
CA GLU A 55 10.41 6.87 -6.39
C GLU A 55 9.01 6.65 -5.83
N PHE A 56 8.88 5.85 -4.77
CA PHE A 56 7.59 5.62 -4.14
C PHE A 56 7.03 6.90 -3.49
N CYS A 57 7.87 7.63 -2.75
CA CYS A 57 7.47 8.87 -2.09
C CYS A 57 7.09 9.96 -3.09
N GLU A 58 7.77 10.07 -4.24
CA GLU A 58 7.42 11.02 -5.30
C GLU A 58 5.96 10.90 -5.77
N HIS A 59 5.38 9.71 -5.70
CA HIS A 59 4.02 9.45 -6.14
C HIS A 59 3.00 9.34 -4.99
N TRP A 60 3.42 8.82 -3.83
CA TRP A 60 2.52 8.56 -2.70
C TRP A 60 2.33 9.78 -1.79
N VAL A 61 3.37 10.61 -1.63
CA VAL A 61 3.29 11.81 -0.79
C VAL A 61 2.29 12.78 -1.41
N SER A 62 1.33 13.21 -0.58
CA SER A 62 0.20 14.03 -1.01
C SER A 62 0.16 15.39 -0.33
N THR A 63 0.79 15.50 0.85
CA THR A 63 0.82 16.71 1.66
C THR A 63 2.11 16.79 2.48
N GLN A 64 2.41 17.97 3.00
CA GLN A 64 3.49 18.19 3.96
C GLN A 64 2.94 18.96 5.16
N THR A 65 3.32 18.57 6.37
CA THR A 65 2.89 19.26 7.60
C THR A 65 4.09 19.38 8.54
N ASN A 66 4.41 20.60 8.98
CA ASN A 66 5.58 20.89 9.82
C ASN A 66 6.90 20.36 9.21
N GLY A 67 7.03 20.43 7.89
CA GLY A 67 8.21 19.93 7.18
C GLY A 67 8.23 18.42 6.91
N GLU A 68 7.31 17.64 7.47
CA GLU A 68 7.22 16.19 7.29
C GLU A 68 6.29 15.82 6.13
N GLU A 69 6.80 15.03 5.18
CA GLU A 69 6.04 14.49 4.04
C GLU A 69 5.04 13.41 4.47
N LYS A 70 3.83 13.47 3.94
CA LYS A 70 2.73 12.59 4.32
C LYS A 70 1.94 12.08 3.12
N GLY A 71 1.71 10.78 3.12
CA GLY A 71 0.79 10.10 2.21
C GLY A 71 -0.48 9.60 2.90
N ILE A 72 -1.39 9.07 2.09
CA ILE A 72 -2.67 8.49 2.51
C ILE A 72 -2.65 6.98 2.25
N ALA A 73 -3.08 6.20 3.24
CA ALA A 73 -3.26 4.76 3.13
C ALA A 73 -4.63 4.38 3.72
N LEU A 74 -5.30 3.43 3.07
CA LEU A 74 -6.51 2.77 3.56
C LEU A 74 -6.14 1.38 4.07
N LEU A 75 -6.45 1.14 5.34
CA LEU A 75 -6.24 -0.13 6.02
C LEU A 75 -7.57 -0.86 6.14
N LEU A 76 -7.58 -2.14 5.81
CA LEU A 76 -8.79 -2.95 5.78
C LEU A 76 -8.54 -4.23 6.58
N GLU A 77 -9.45 -4.53 7.48
CA GLU A 77 -9.48 -5.82 8.19
C GLU A 77 -10.81 -6.51 7.91
N PRO A 78 -10.78 -7.81 7.56
CA PRO A 78 -12.01 -8.55 7.37
C PRO A 78 -12.74 -8.72 8.71
N THR A 79 -14.05 -8.55 8.70
CA THR A 79 -14.90 -8.94 9.83
C THR A 79 -15.11 -10.46 9.84
N GLU A 80 -15.60 -11.02 10.94
CA GLU A 80 -15.95 -12.46 11.01
C GLU A 80 -16.91 -12.88 9.88
N GLN A 81 -17.84 -11.99 9.50
CA GLN A 81 -18.80 -12.22 8.42
C GLN A 81 -18.13 -12.47 7.06
N PHE A 82 -16.94 -11.91 6.82
CA PHE A 82 -16.18 -12.13 5.58
C PHE A 82 -15.83 -13.62 5.40
N TYR A 83 -15.47 -14.31 6.48
CA TYR A 83 -15.06 -15.71 6.43
C TYR A 83 -16.26 -16.66 6.38
N ALA A 84 -17.38 -16.30 6.99
CA ALA A 84 -18.61 -17.09 6.99
C ALA A 84 -19.23 -17.28 5.58
N GLN A 85 -18.82 -16.51 4.58
CA GLN A 85 -19.32 -16.62 3.20
C GLN A 85 -18.57 -17.62 2.33
N LYS A 86 -17.40 -18.13 2.75
CA LYS A 86 -16.57 -19.03 1.94
C LYS A 86 -17.17 -20.42 1.71
N ASP A 87 -18.19 -20.80 2.48
CA ASP A 87 -18.87 -22.10 2.35
C ASP A 87 -20.03 -22.08 1.33
N LYS A 88 -20.28 -20.94 0.65
CA LYS A 88 -21.24 -20.90 -0.46
C LYS A 88 -20.58 -21.38 -1.76
N PRO A 89 -21.11 -22.40 -2.44
CA PRO A 89 -20.56 -22.86 -3.70
C PRO A 89 -20.56 -21.70 -4.71
N GLN A 90 -19.40 -21.43 -5.30
CA GLN A 90 -19.29 -20.46 -6.38
C GLN A 90 -19.96 -21.03 -7.62
N ILE A 91 -21.11 -20.47 -8.01
CA ILE A 91 -21.73 -20.75 -9.30
C ILE A 91 -20.84 -20.09 -10.35
N ARG A 92 -20.09 -20.90 -11.11
CA ARG A 92 -19.36 -20.43 -12.29
C ARG A 92 -20.36 -20.25 -13.42
N ASN A 93 -20.47 -19.03 -13.95
CA ASN A 93 -21.14 -18.73 -15.22
C ASN A 93 -20.26 -19.12 -16.41
#